data_AF-A0A3D4Z3R6-F1
#
_entry.id   AF-A0A3D4Z3R6-F1
#
_cell.length_a   1.000
_cell.length_b   1.000
_cell.length_c   1.000
_cell.angle_alpha   90.00
_cell.angle_beta   90.00
_cell.angle_gamma   90.00
#
_symmetry.space_group_name_H-M   'P 1'
#
loop_
_entity.id
_entity.type
_entity.pdbx_description
1 polymer ?
#
loop_
_entity_poly.entity_id
_entity_poly.type
_entity_poly.pdbx_seq_one_letter_code
_entity_poly.pdbx_strand_id
1 'polypeptide(L)'
;MRSFPRFFSLLFFVGLTACVAPRVVPQNLAQLKTPDELGRAAQQMYAEAKAATEKKEKLRLASLGIAYSEKCLHGAPEHPSCLYFQTLSMGVYIRNHILNYQKGLRKMVANCETLNRVQPEFEHAGCLRILGNIYAQAPSFSISPKNISQDLDRSVDYLQQAVKLAPGYALN
;
A
#
# COMPACT_ATOMS: atom_id res chain seq x y z
N MET A 1 -69.54 -0.12 31.10
CA MET A 1 -69.40 -1.36 30.29
C MET A 1 -69.20 -0.92 28.83
N ARG A 2 -68.15 -1.22 28.07
CA ARG A 2 -66.99 -2.10 28.19
C ARG A 2 -65.78 -1.42 27.53
N SER A 3 -64.62 -1.64 28.15
CA SER A 3 -63.25 -1.34 27.73
C SER A 3 -62.86 -2.07 26.44
N PHE A 4 -62.05 -1.43 25.59
CA PHE A 4 -61.27 -2.10 24.54
C PHE A 4 -59.78 -1.68 24.67
N PRO A 5 -58.83 -2.63 24.72
CA PRO A 5 -57.44 -2.33 25.05
C PRO A 5 -56.51 -2.22 23.83
N ARG A 6 -55.46 -1.39 24.00
CA ARG A 6 -54.05 -1.56 23.61
C ARG A 6 -53.72 -2.11 22.21
N PHE A 7 -53.09 -1.27 21.38
CA PHE A 7 -51.96 -1.70 20.56
C PHE A 7 -50.81 -0.71 20.69
N PHE A 8 -49.75 -1.19 21.35
CA PHE A 8 -48.52 -0.52 21.70
C PHE A 8 -47.53 -0.87 20.57
N SER A 9 -47.30 0.03 19.62
CA SER A 9 -46.35 -0.21 18.53
C SER A 9 -44.98 0.33 18.93
N LEU A 10 -44.13 -0.56 19.46
CA LEU A 10 -42.74 -0.33 19.75
C LEU A 10 -41.97 -0.06 18.44
N LEU A 11 -41.48 1.16 18.24
CA LEU A 11 -40.47 1.47 17.24
C LEU A 11 -39.10 1.05 17.79
N PHE A 12 -38.66 -0.14 17.37
CA PHE A 12 -37.29 -0.63 17.60
C PHE A 12 -36.33 0.19 16.73
N PHE A 13 -35.69 1.20 17.31
CA PHE A 13 -34.50 1.82 16.72
C PHE A 13 -33.35 0.80 16.79
N VAL A 14 -33.07 0.15 15.66
CA VAL A 14 -31.85 -0.65 15.48
C VAL A 14 -30.68 0.34 15.46
N GLY A 15 -30.02 0.48 16.60
CA GLY A 15 -28.77 1.21 16.72
C GLY A 15 -27.69 0.52 15.90
N LEU A 16 -27.31 1.13 14.77
CA LEU A 16 -26.09 0.83 14.04
C LEU A 16 -24.90 1.16 14.94
N THR A 17 -24.41 0.17 15.69
CA THR A 17 -23.12 0.24 16.35
C THR A 17 -22.03 0.20 15.29
N ALA A 18 -21.61 1.37 14.85
CA ALA A 18 -20.36 1.52 14.11
C ALA A 18 -19.22 1.08 15.05
N CYS A 19 -18.71 -0.13 14.87
CA CYS A 19 -17.44 -0.55 15.45
C CYS A 19 -16.34 0.32 14.85
N VAL A 20 -16.07 1.46 15.49
CA VAL A 20 -14.83 2.22 15.27
C VAL A 20 -13.72 1.37 15.88
N ALA A 21 -13.05 0.58 15.04
CA ALA A 21 -11.83 -0.10 15.45
C ALA A 21 -10.85 0.96 16.01
N PRO A 22 -10.23 0.72 17.16
CA PRO A 22 -9.29 1.68 17.74
C PRO A 22 -8.17 1.94 16.73
N ARG A 23 -7.97 3.21 16.37
CA ARG A 23 -6.77 3.63 15.65
C ARG A 23 -5.58 3.32 16.55
N VAL A 24 -4.86 2.24 16.26
CA VAL A 24 -3.58 1.95 16.90
C VAL A 24 -2.69 3.15 16.63
N VAL A 25 -2.28 3.86 17.66
CA VAL A 25 -1.38 5.02 17.49
C VAL A 25 -0.05 4.50 16.92
N PRO A 26 0.57 5.17 15.92
CA PRO A 26 1.86 4.75 15.40
C PRO A 26 2.86 4.62 16.56
N GLN A 27 3.32 3.40 16.82
CA GLN A 27 4.34 3.13 17.82
C GLN A 27 5.63 3.85 17.41
N ASN A 28 6.31 4.48 18.37
CA ASN A 28 7.55 5.20 18.09
C ASN A 28 8.54 4.28 17.37
N LEU A 29 9.13 4.72 16.25
CA LEU A 29 10.12 3.97 15.47
C LEU A 29 11.24 3.40 16.34
N ALA A 30 11.61 4.07 17.44
CA ALA A 30 12.62 3.61 18.39
C ALA A 30 12.22 2.35 19.18
N GLN A 31 10.92 2.10 19.37
CA GLN A 31 10.41 1.01 20.21
C GLN A 31 10.27 -0.31 19.45
N LEU A 32 10.07 -0.27 18.13
CA LEU A 32 9.92 -1.46 17.29
C LEU A 32 11.27 -2.11 17.01
N LYS A 33 11.36 -3.43 17.24
CA LYS A 33 12.63 -4.16 17.13
C LYS A 33 12.62 -5.25 16.08
N THR A 34 11.48 -5.88 15.81
CA THR A 34 11.43 -7.00 14.87
C THR A 34 11.08 -6.54 13.44
N PRO A 35 11.55 -7.24 12.40
CA PRO A 35 11.13 -6.99 11.01
C PRO A 35 9.61 -7.02 10.83
N ASP A 36 8.91 -7.95 11.47
CA ASP A 36 7.44 -8.08 11.39
C ASP A 36 6.70 -6.89 12.04
N GLU A 37 7.18 -6.40 13.17
CA GLU A 37 6.64 -5.18 13.79
C GLU A 37 6.81 -3.96 12.89
N LEU A 38 8.00 -3.81 12.31
CA LEU A 38 8.30 -2.72 11.39
C LEU A 38 7.49 -2.82 10.09
N GLY A 39 7.30 -4.03 9.56
CA GLY A 39 6.45 -4.30 8.40
C GLY A 39 4.99 -3.92 8.65
N ARG A 40 4.42 -4.32 9.79
CA ARG A 40 3.06 -3.93 10.20
C ARG A 40 2.91 -2.42 10.40
N ALA A 41 3.90 -1.77 11.01
CA ALA A 41 3.89 -0.32 11.15
C ALA A 41 3.95 0.39 9.78
N ALA A 42 4.76 -0.10 8.85
CA ALA A 42 4.80 0.42 7.47
C ALA A 42 3.46 0.25 6.74
N GLN A 43 2.83 -0.93 6.87
CA GLN A 43 1.49 -1.19 6.34
C GLN A 43 0.46 -0.20 6.88
N GLN A 44 0.46 0.02 8.19
CA GLN A 44 -0.47 0.92 8.85
C GLN A 44 -0.28 2.36 8.34
N MET A 45 0.96 2.84 8.26
CA MET A 45 1.25 4.18 7.73
C MET A 45 0.84 4.33 6.27
N TYR A 46 1.02 3.30 5.44
CA TYR A 46 0.49 3.30 4.08
C TYR A 46 -1.04 3.40 4.07
N ALA A 47 -1.74 2.61 4.90
CA ALA A 47 -3.20 2.61 4.97
C ALA A 47 -3.74 3.98 5.40
N GLU A 48 -3.13 4.59 6.41
CA GLU A 48 -3.46 5.95 6.85
C GLU A 48 -3.13 6.98 5.76
N ALA A 49 -1.98 6.87 5.09
CA ALA A 49 -1.61 7.78 4.00
C ALA A 49 -2.60 7.70 2.81
N LYS A 50 -3.13 6.50 2.52
CA LYS A 50 -4.15 6.30 1.48
C LYS A 50 -5.50 6.92 1.90
N ALA A 51 -5.86 6.83 3.18
CA ALA A 51 -7.12 7.36 3.72
C ALA A 51 -7.10 8.87 3.99
N ALA A 52 -5.92 9.46 4.20
CA ALA A 52 -5.79 10.90 4.43
C ALA A 52 -6.29 11.70 3.23
N THR A 53 -6.91 12.86 3.48
CA THR A 53 -7.37 13.78 2.44
C THR A 53 -6.33 14.86 2.14
N GLU A 54 -5.74 15.40 3.19
CA GLU A 54 -4.77 16.50 3.14
C GLU A 54 -3.42 16.07 2.58
N LYS A 55 -2.92 16.80 1.56
CA LYS A 55 -1.64 16.52 0.90
C LYS A 55 -0.47 16.44 1.89
N LYS A 56 -0.39 17.40 2.83
CA LYS A 56 0.68 17.45 3.84
C LYS A 56 0.67 16.20 4.72
N GLU A 57 -0.51 15.72 5.07
CA GLU A 57 -0.67 14.53 5.91
C GLU A 57 -0.35 13.25 5.14
N LYS A 58 -0.78 13.13 3.87
CA LYS A 58 -0.36 12.05 2.97
C LYS A 58 1.16 11.93 2.89
N LEU A 59 1.85 13.06 2.71
CA LEU A 59 3.32 13.09 2.63
C LEU A 59 3.97 12.68 3.94
N ARG A 60 3.46 13.16 5.08
CA ARG A 60 3.97 12.82 6.41
C ARG A 60 3.85 11.32 6.69
N LEU A 61 2.66 10.76 6.47
CA LEU A 61 2.37 9.34 6.71
C LEU A 61 3.13 8.43 5.73
N ALA A 62 3.18 8.78 4.45
CA ALA A 62 3.98 8.04 3.47
C ALA A 62 5.48 8.03 3.84
N SER A 63 6.01 9.16 4.30
CA SER A 63 7.41 9.25 4.78
C SER A 63 7.66 8.35 5.99
N LEU A 64 6.70 8.27 6.93
CA LEU A 64 6.80 7.34 8.05
C LEU A 64 6.79 5.88 7.58
N GLY A 65 5.89 5.50 6.67
CA GLY A 65 5.85 4.15 6.10
C GLY A 65 7.16 3.76 5.40
N ILE A 66 7.78 4.70 4.69
CA ILE A 66 9.13 4.53 4.11
C ILE A 66 10.16 4.31 5.22
N ALA A 67 10.19 5.15 6.27
CA ALA A 67 11.17 5.06 7.35
C ALA A 67 11.08 3.75 8.15
N TYR A 68 9.87 3.27 8.49
CA TYR A 68 9.68 1.96 9.11
C TYR A 68 10.22 0.83 8.23
N SER A 69 9.94 0.90 6.93
CA SER A 69 10.42 -0.11 5.99
C SER A 69 11.93 -0.06 5.80
N GLU A 70 12.55 1.12 5.77
CA GLU A 70 14.01 1.26 5.69
C GLU A 70 14.69 0.66 6.91
N LYS A 71 14.16 0.93 8.11
CA LYS A 71 14.65 0.31 9.34
C LYS A 71 14.52 -1.21 9.30
N CYS A 72 13.40 -1.73 8.80
CA CYS A 72 13.18 -3.16 8.63
C CYS A 72 14.21 -3.79 7.67
N LEU A 73 14.36 -3.19 6.49
CA LEU A 73 15.23 -3.70 5.42
C LEU A 73 16.72 -3.60 5.75
N HIS A 74 17.09 -2.77 6.73
CA HIS A 74 18.46 -2.74 7.25
C HIS A 74 18.83 -4.05 7.97
N GLY A 75 17.89 -4.64 8.73
CA GLY A 75 18.09 -5.91 9.43
C GLY A 75 17.63 -7.15 8.65
N ALA A 76 16.67 -6.98 7.74
CA ALA A 76 16.09 -8.05 6.93
C ALA A 76 15.85 -7.58 5.48
N PRO A 77 16.89 -7.57 4.62
CA PRO A 77 16.85 -6.94 3.29
C PRO A 77 15.81 -7.52 2.32
N GLU A 78 15.39 -8.76 2.54
CA GLU A 78 14.43 -9.47 1.68
C GLU A 78 13.06 -9.66 2.37
N HIS A 79 12.78 -8.91 3.45
CA HIS A 79 11.54 -9.06 4.20
C HIS A 79 10.30 -8.66 3.37
N PRO A 80 9.37 -9.59 3.08
CA PRO A 80 8.29 -9.36 2.11
C PRO A 80 7.42 -8.14 2.39
N SER A 81 6.92 -8.04 3.63
CA SER A 81 6.08 -6.93 4.07
C SER A 81 6.78 -5.58 3.96
N CYS A 82 8.09 -5.53 4.20
CA CYS A 82 8.83 -4.27 4.22
C CYS A 82 9.16 -3.80 2.80
N LEU A 83 9.52 -4.72 1.90
CA LEU A 83 9.67 -4.43 0.48
C LEU A 83 8.37 -3.89 -0.12
N TYR A 84 7.24 -4.56 0.17
CA TYR A 84 5.94 -4.22 -0.40
C TYR A 84 5.41 -2.88 0.12
N PHE A 85 5.36 -2.68 1.44
CA PHE A 85 4.80 -1.44 2.00
C PHE A 85 5.73 -0.22 1.86
N GLN A 86 7.05 -0.42 1.71
CA GLN A 86 7.93 0.65 1.24
C GLN A 86 7.52 1.10 -0.15
N THR A 87 7.30 0.15 -1.06
CA THR A 87 6.93 0.42 -2.45
C THR A 87 5.62 1.20 -2.53
N LEU A 88 4.60 0.76 -1.79
CA LEU A 88 3.29 1.41 -1.76
C LEU A 88 3.37 2.81 -1.13
N SER A 89 4.10 2.97 -0.02
CA SER A 89 4.31 4.28 0.62
C SER A 89 5.08 5.24 -0.30
N MET A 90 6.11 4.75 -0.99
CA MET A 90 6.84 5.52 -2.00
C MET A 90 5.91 5.98 -3.12
N GLY A 91 5.02 5.11 -3.59
CA GLY A 91 4.01 5.45 -4.59
C GLY A 91 3.05 6.56 -4.14
N VAL A 92 2.69 6.62 -2.86
CA VAL A 92 1.93 7.75 -2.30
C VAL A 92 2.79 9.01 -2.24
N TYR A 93 4.03 8.89 -1.77
CA TYR A 93 4.96 10.02 -1.63
C TYR A 93 5.22 10.71 -2.98
N ILE A 94 5.63 9.98 -4.01
CA ILE A 94 6.02 10.58 -5.31
C ILE A 94 4.82 11.18 -6.06
N ARG A 95 3.61 10.65 -5.89
CA ARG A 95 2.38 11.24 -6.46
C ARG A 95 2.05 12.60 -5.84
N ASN A 96 2.52 12.85 -4.63
CA ASN A 96 2.31 14.12 -3.92
C ASN A 96 3.58 15.01 -3.91
N HIS A 97 4.71 14.50 -4.40
CA HIS A 97 6.01 15.18 -4.42
C HIS A 97 6.82 14.79 -5.69
N ILE A 98 6.66 15.59 -6.74
CA ILE A 98 7.20 15.30 -8.09
C ILE A 98 8.72 15.40 -8.16
N LEU A 99 9.35 16.23 -7.31
CA LEU A 99 10.80 16.39 -7.35
C LEU A 99 11.49 15.05 -7.08
N ASN A 100 12.39 14.68 -8.00
CA ASN A 100 13.15 13.43 -7.96
C ASN A 100 12.30 12.15 -7.95
N TYR A 101 11.07 12.16 -8.50
CA TYR A 101 10.18 11.00 -8.53
C TYR A 101 10.84 9.74 -9.15
N GLN A 102 11.75 9.93 -10.12
CA GLN A 102 12.52 8.86 -10.75
C GLN A 102 13.39 8.06 -9.76
N LYS A 103 13.92 8.70 -8.71
CA LYS A 103 14.64 7.99 -7.64
C LYS A 103 13.69 7.05 -6.89
N GLY A 104 12.47 7.52 -6.60
CA GLY A 104 11.42 6.71 -5.98
C GLY A 104 10.98 5.56 -6.86
N LEU A 105 10.73 5.80 -8.15
CA LEU A 105 10.35 4.75 -9.11
C LEU A 105 11.40 3.65 -9.21
N ARG A 106 12.69 3.99 -9.34
CA ARG A 106 13.76 2.99 -9.35
C ARG A 106 13.78 2.13 -8.09
N LYS A 107 13.57 2.74 -6.93
CA LYS A 107 13.51 2.01 -5.66
C LYS A 107 12.29 1.09 -5.60
N MET A 108 11.14 1.55 -6.09
CA MET A 108 9.92 0.74 -6.20
C MET A 108 10.14 -0.48 -7.11
N VAL A 109 10.74 -0.29 -8.29
CA VAL A 109 11.07 -1.38 -9.21
C VAL A 109 12.00 -2.38 -8.55
N ALA A 110 13.13 -1.93 -7.97
CA ALA A 110 14.09 -2.81 -7.32
C ALA A 110 13.50 -3.62 -6.14
N ASN A 111 12.63 -2.99 -5.35
CA ASN A 111 11.92 -3.68 -4.27
C ASN A 111 10.96 -4.74 -4.81
N CYS A 112 10.21 -4.42 -5.88
CA CYS A 112 9.28 -5.36 -6.50
C CYS A 112 10.00 -6.54 -7.15
N GLU A 113 11.12 -6.29 -7.84
CA GLU A 113 11.96 -7.34 -8.42
C GLU A 113 12.54 -8.25 -7.34
N THR A 114 12.98 -7.67 -6.22
CA THR A 114 13.43 -8.44 -5.05
C THR A 114 12.29 -9.26 -4.47
N LEU A 115 11.10 -8.67 -4.26
CA LEU A 115 9.96 -9.38 -3.70
C LEU A 115 9.50 -10.51 -4.62
N ASN A 116 9.42 -10.28 -5.93
CA ASN A 116 9.01 -11.29 -6.88
C ASN A 116 9.98 -12.48 -6.96
N ARG A 117 11.25 -12.27 -6.61
CA ARG A 117 12.26 -13.33 -6.52
C ARG A 117 12.12 -14.16 -5.25
N VAL A 118 11.74 -13.57 -4.13
CA VAL A 118 11.70 -14.26 -2.82
C VAL A 118 10.31 -14.76 -2.44
N GLN A 119 9.25 -14.03 -2.82
CA GLN A 119 7.86 -14.37 -2.51
C GLN A 119 6.90 -13.76 -3.56
N PRO A 120 6.81 -14.32 -4.78
CA PRO A 120 6.06 -13.76 -5.90
C PRO A 120 4.54 -13.65 -5.66
N GLU A 121 3.97 -14.46 -4.78
CA GLU A 121 2.55 -14.47 -4.44
C GLU A 121 2.16 -13.44 -3.36
N PHE A 122 3.14 -12.77 -2.73
CA PHE A 122 2.89 -11.82 -1.65
C PHE A 122 1.86 -10.75 -2.04
N GLU A 123 0.86 -10.55 -1.19
CA GLU A 123 -0.24 -9.61 -1.41
C GLU A 123 -0.92 -9.81 -2.78
N HIS A 124 -1.20 -11.08 -3.10
CA HIS A 124 -1.83 -11.52 -4.35
C HIS A 124 -1.07 -11.02 -5.58
N ALA A 125 0.21 -11.39 -5.65
CA ALA A 125 1.12 -10.93 -6.71
C ALA A 125 1.15 -9.39 -6.85
N GLY A 126 1.08 -8.68 -5.73
CA GLY A 126 0.93 -7.22 -5.71
C GLY A 126 2.08 -6.50 -6.42
N CYS A 127 3.31 -6.98 -6.25
CA CYS A 127 4.48 -6.38 -6.90
C CYS A 127 4.47 -6.52 -8.42
N LEU A 128 3.97 -7.62 -8.97
CA LEU A 128 3.79 -7.76 -10.42
C LEU A 128 2.78 -6.75 -10.97
N ARG A 129 1.67 -6.52 -10.25
CA ARG A 129 0.69 -5.48 -10.61
C ARG A 129 1.28 -4.08 -10.52
N ILE A 130 2.12 -3.81 -9.51
CA ILE A 130 2.81 -2.52 -9.37
C ILE A 130 3.79 -2.30 -10.53
N LEU A 131 4.62 -3.29 -10.85
CA LEU A 131 5.56 -3.20 -11.98
C LEU A 131 4.83 -2.97 -13.30
N GLY A 132 3.78 -3.74 -13.58
CA GLY A 132 2.93 -3.55 -14.75
C GLY A 132 2.43 -2.11 -14.86
N ASN A 133 1.89 -1.55 -13.77
CA ASN A 133 1.41 -0.18 -13.73
C ASN A 133 2.51 0.88 -13.89
N ILE A 134 3.69 0.67 -13.29
CA ILE A 134 4.82 1.59 -13.46
C ILE A 134 5.21 1.68 -14.93
N TYR A 135 5.37 0.55 -15.61
CA TYR A 135 5.80 0.54 -17.01
C TYR A 135 4.70 0.97 -17.99
N ALA A 136 3.42 0.84 -17.62
CA ALA A 136 2.30 1.39 -18.39
C ALA A 136 2.20 2.92 -18.29
N GLN A 137 2.42 3.47 -17.09
CA GLN A 137 2.15 4.88 -16.76
C GLN A 137 3.38 5.78 -16.78
N ALA A 138 4.59 5.22 -16.83
CA ALA A 138 5.80 6.01 -16.95
C ALA A 138 5.78 6.86 -18.25
N PRO A 139 6.45 8.03 -18.27
CA PRO A 139 6.55 8.82 -19.48
C PRO A 139 7.23 8.04 -20.62
N SER A 140 6.73 8.20 -21.85
CA SER A 140 7.31 7.57 -23.05
C SER A 140 8.71 8.07 -23.38
N PHE A 141 9.07 9.27 -22.91
CA PHE A 141 10.38 9.87 -23.11
C PHE A 141 11.10 10.11 -21.78
N SER A 142 12.40 9.85 -21.76
CA SER A 142 13.25 10.17 -20.62
C SER A 142 14.61 10.72 -21.03
N ILE A 143 15.08 11.70 -20.27
CA ILE A 143 16.35 12.42 -20.52
C ILE A 143 17.57 11.56 -20.15
N SER A 144 17.40 10.51 -19.33
CA SER A 144 18.48 9.63 -18.89
C SER A 144 18.12 8.16 -19.11
N PRO A 145 19.05 7.32 -19.58
CA PRO A 145 18.82 5.88 -19.74
C PRO A 145 18.61 5.16 -18.39
N LYS A 146 18.96 5.80 -17.26
CA LYS A 146 18.74 5.24 -15.92
C LYS A 146 17.32 5.50 -15.39
N ASN A 147 16.54 6.30 -16.08
CA ASN A 147 15.17 6.58 -15.66
C ASN A 147 14.24 5.48 -16.15
N ILE A 148 13.17 5.26 -15.40
CA ILE A 148 12.10 4.38 -15.82
C ILE A 148 11.26 5.15 -16.86
N SER A 149 11.19 4.60 -18.07
CA SER A 149 10.34 5.04 -19.17
C SER A 149 9.22 4.02 -19.41
N GLN A 150 8.24 4.41 -20.22
CA GLN A 150 7.17 3.51 -20.65
C GLN A 150 7.74 2.29 -21.38
N ASP A 151 7.20 1.12 -21.07
CA ASP A 151 7.53 -0.17 -21.71
C ASP A 151 6.27 -1.05 -21.65
N LEU A 152 5.45 -1.00 -22.70
CA LEU A 152 4.15 -1.66 -22.71
C LEU A 152 4.27 -3.19 -22.79
N ASP A 153 5.29 -3.71 -23.46
CA ASP A 153 5.52 -5.15 -23.54
C ASP A 153 5.85 -5.70 -22.16
N ARG A 154 6.79 -5.05 -21.46
CA ARG A 154 7.12 -5.41 -20.09
C ARG A 154 5.94 -5.23 -19.14
N SER A 155 5.12 -4.20 -19.37
CA SER A 155 3.89 -4.00 -18.60
C SER A 155 2.95 -5.19 -18.72
N VAL A 156 2.67 -5.63 -19.95
CA VAL A 156 1.80 -6.78 -20.25
C VAL A 156 2.39 -8.05 -19.64
N ASP A 157 3.69 -8.28 -19.77
CA ASP A 157 4.35 -9.46 -19.22
C ASP A 157 4.18 -9.58 -17.70
N TYR A 158 4.35 -8.48 -16.96
CA TYR A 158 4.14 -8.49 -15.51
C TYR A 158 2.68 -8.67 -15.13
N LEU A 159 1.74 -8.05 -15.85
CA LEU A 159 0.31 -8.18 -15.57
C LEU A 159 -0.20 -9.60 -15.86
N GLN A 160 0.27 -10.24 -16.93
CA GLN A 160 -0.04 -11.63 -17.24
C GLN A 160 0.47 -12.57 -16.13
N GLN A 161 1.69 -12.35 -15.65
CA GLN A 161 2.23 -13.11 -14.51
C GLN A 161 1.40 -12.90 -13.24
N ALA A 162 0.95 -11.66 -12.97
CA ALA A 162 0.08 -11.38 -11.84
C ALA A 162 -1.24 -12.16 -11.92
N VAL A 163 -1.90 -12.16 -13.08
CA VAL A 163 -3.15 -12.91 -13.30
C VAL A 163 -2.92 -14.42 -13.16
N LYS A 164 -1.78 -14.93 -13.64
CA LYS A 164 -1.44 -16.34 -13.51
C LYS A 164 -1.30 -16.77 -12.04
N LEU A 165 -0.67 -15.94 -11.20
CA LEU A 165 -0.44 -16.24 -9.79
C LEU A 165 -1.66 -15.93 -8.90
N ALA A 166 -2.45 -14.92 -9.26
CA ALA A 166 -3.60 -14.47 -8.48
C ALA A 166 -4.78 -14.09 -9.40
N PRO A 167 -5.44 -15.08 -10.04
CA PRO A 167 -6.47 -14.82 -11.05
C PRO A 167 -7.71 -14.08 -10.51
N GLY A 168 -8.00 -14.22 -9.21
CA GLY A 168 -9.08 -13.47 -8.54
C GLY A 168 -8.75 -12.01 -8.21
N TYR A 169 -7.52 -11.55 -8.49
CA TYR A 169 -7.02 -10.22 -8.15
C TYR A 169 -6.58 -9.43 -9.40
N ALA A 170 -7.27 -9.64 -10.52
CA ALA A 170 -6.89 -9.12 -11.82
C ALA A 170 -7.07 -7.60 -12.02
N LEU A 171 -7.66 -6.86 -11.09
CA LEU A 171 -8.05 -5.46 -11.29
C LEU A 171 -7.70 -4.55 -10.10
N ASN A 172 -7.03 -3.43 -10.41
CA ASN A 172 -7.12 -2.17 -9.68
C ASN A 172 -7.61 -1.10 -10.67
#